data_AF-A0A5Q2MXM1-F1
#
_entry.id   AF-A0A5Q2MXM1-F1
#
_cell.length_a   1.000
_cell.length_b   1.000
_cell.length_c   1.000
_cell.angle_alpha   90.00
_cell.angle_beta   90.00
_cell.angle_gamma   90.00
#
_symmetry.space_group_name_H-M   'P 1'
#
loop_
_entity.id
_entity.type
_entity.pdbx_description
1 polymer ?
#
loop_
_entity_poly.entity_id
_entity_poly.type
_entity_poly.pdbx_seq_one_letter_code
_entity_poly.pdbx_strand_id
1 'polypeptide(L)'
;MNKALYDSEGYPLRSEKELWHDYLFLTKEIHKSLDGQEGEMLLELLNQREELQKRIEAEQEKIVQQDPATPFFLKTEEGKKFFYDIKALNDQITIKLRQQSNKLQQHNEVSRAYEGANVSMAGMHMDRQR
;
A
#
# COMPACT_ATOMS: atom_id res chain seq x y z
N MET A 1 -28.50 10.97 18.34
CA MET A 1 -27.51 11.14 17.25
C MET A 1 -28.26 11.31 15.94
N ASN A 2 -28.04 12.42 15.23
CA ASN A 2 -28.71 12.70 13.96
C ASN A 2 -28.19 11.76 12.87
N LYS A 3 -29.00 10.75 12.51
CA LYS A 3 -28.72 9.76 11.45
C LYS A 3 -28.55 10.36 10.04
N ALA A 4 -28.79 11.66 9.87
CA ALA A 4 -28.79 12.33 8.56
C ALA A 4 -27.40 12.80 8.08
N LEU A 5 -26.36 12.73 8.93
CA LEU A 5 -25.02 13.24 8.60
C LEU A 5 -23.97 12.15 8.35
N TYR A 6 -24.33 10.88 8.61
CA TYR A 6 -23.40 9.76 8.61
C TYR A 6 -23.95 8.59 7.80
N ASP A 7 -23.07 7.85 7.12
CA ASP A 7 -23.41 6.60 6.44
C ASP A 7 -23.69 5.47 7.45
N SER A 8 -24.08 4.29 6.94
CA SER A 8 -24.40 3.11 7.76
C SER A 8 -23.23 2.62 8.62
N GLU A 9 -22.02 3.06 8.33
CA GLU A 9 -20.79 2.70 9.03
C GLU A 9 -20.32 3.80 10.00
N GLY A 10 -21.06 4.91 10.11
CA GLY A 10 -20.76 6.00 11.03
C GLY A 10 -19.74 7.01 10.52
N TYR A 11 -19.44 7.01 9.21
CA TYR A 11 -18.60 8.03 8.59
C TYR A 11 -19.43 9.18 8.04
N PRO A 12 -18.91 10.41 8.01
CA PRO A 12 -19.63 11.53 7.39
C PRO A 12 -19.96 11.19 5.93
N LEU A 13 -21.15 11.59 5.49
CA LEU A 13 -21.54 11.49 4.08
C LEU A 13 -20.54 12.26 3.22
N ARG A 14 -19.96 11.57 2.23
CA ARG A 14 -18.97 12.11 1.30
C ARG A 14 -19.40 11.79 -0.12
N SER A 15 -19.13 12.70 -1.04
CA SER A 15 -19.30 12.48 -2.47
C SER A 15 -18.23 11.51 -3.01
N GLU A 16 -18.52 10.85 -4.14
CA GLU A 16 -17.55 9.98 -4.84
C GLU A 16 -16.22 10.70 -5.08
N LYS A 17 -16.28 11.99 -5.45
CA LYS A 17 -15.10 12.83 -5.68
C LYS A 17 -14.23 12.96 -4.43
N GLU A 18 -14.82 13.27 -3.28
CA GLU A 18 -14.09 13.41 -2.01
C GLU A 18 -13.40 12.11 -1.62
N LEU A 19 -14.06 10.97 -1.80
CA LEU A 19 -13.46 9.66 -1.54
C LEU A 19 -12.24 9.40 -2.43
N TRP A 20 -12.29 9.79 -3.72
CA TRP A 20 -11.13 9.69 -4.62
C TRP A 20 -9.99 10.63 -4.24
N HIS A 21 -10.29 11.82 -3.72
CA HIS A 21 -9.27 12.73 -3.20
C HIS A 21 -8.55 12.13 -1.98
N ASP A 22 -9.31 11.57 -1.03
CA ASP A 22 -8.76 10.87 0.13
C ASP A 22 -7.92 9.66 -0.30
N TYR A 23 -8.35 8.95 -1.34
CA TYR A 23 -7.62 7.81 -1.88
C TYR A 23 -6.27 8.21 -2.45
N LEU A 24 -6.21 9.31 -3.19
CA LEU A 24 -4.95 9.86 -3.68
C LEU A 24 -4.07 10.32 -2.52
N PHE A 25 -4.66 10.95 -1.49
CA PHE A 25 -3.92 11.35 -0.29
C PHE A 25 -3.27 10.15 0.40
N LEU A 26 -4.04 9.09 0.69
CA LEU A 26 -3.51 7.86 1.28
C LEU A 26 -2.43 7.23 0.40
N THR A 27 -2.61 7.22 -0.92
CA THR A 27 -1.61 6.70 -1.86
C THR A 27 -0.29 7.49 -1.77
N LYS A 28 -0.34 8.82 -1.59
CA LYS A 28 0.85 9.65 -1.38
C LYS A 28 1.52 9.37 -0.04
N GLU A 29 0.74 9.21 1.03
CA GLU A 29 1.27 8.90 2.36
C GLU A 29 1.91 7.51 2.40
N ILE A 30 1.32 6.51 1.75
CA ILE A 30 1.94 5.18 1.53
C ILE A 30 3.28 5.33 0.82
N HIS A 31 3.33 6.12 -0.25
CA HIS A 31 4.58 6.32 -0.98
C HIS A 31 5.69 6.97 -0.12
N LYS A 32 5.31 7.90 0.77
CA LYS A 32 6.24 8.54 1.71
C LYS A 32 6.68 7.60 2.83
N SER A 33 5.76 6.81 3.39
CA SER A 33 6.04 5.92 4.52
C SER A 33 7.06 4.82 4.16
N LEU A 34 7.14 4.45 2.88
CA LEU A 34 8.17 3.55 2.37
C LEU A 34 9.61 4.03 2.62
N ASP A 35 9.84 5.34 2.72
CA ASP A 35 11.17 5.91 2.96
C ASP A 35 11.52 5.95 4.46
N GLY A 36 10.52 5.89 5.35
CA GLY A 36 10.67 6.11 6.80
C GLY A 36 10.90 4.87 7.67
N GLN A 37 10.92 3.65 7.12
CA GLN A 37 10.95 2.38 7.87
C GLN A 37 9.77 2.16 8.83
N GLU A 38 8.66 2.88 8.66
CA GLU A 38 7.48 2.79 9.53
C GLU A 38 6.54 1.67 9.06
N GLY A 39 6.96 0.42 9.25
CA GLY A 39 6.24 -0.77 8.76
C GLY A 39 4.82 -0.92 9.31
N GLU A 40 4.58 -0.59 10.58
CA GLU A 40 3.25 -0.62 11.19
C GLU A 40 2.33 0.46 10.60
N MET A 41 2.82 1.68 10.43
CA MET A 41 2.07 2.77 9.80
C MET A 41 1.75 2.44 8.33
N LEU A 42 2.67 1.81 7.61
CA LEU A 42 2.42 1.37 6.24
C LEU A 42 1.25 0.37 6.17
N LEU A 43 1.21 -0.61 7.09
CA LEU A 43 0.10 -1.57 7.15
C LEU A 43 -1.22 -0.87 7.48
N GLU A 44 -1.22 0.08 8.42
CA GLU A 44 -2.41 0.85 8.74
C GLU A 44 -2.92 1.65 7.54
N LEU A 45 -2.03 2.35 6.82
CA LEU A 45 -2.38 3.12 5.63
C LEU A 45 -2.92 2.23 4.50
N LEU A 46 -2.38 1.02 4.33
CA LEU A 46 -2.90 0.05 3.37
C LEU A 46 -4.32 -0.42 3.74
N ASN A 47 -4.57 -0.71 5.01
CA ASN A 47 -5.89 -1.09 5.50
C ASN A 47 -6.90 0.06 5.31
N GLN A 48 -6.53 1.28 5.69
CA GLN A 48 -7.37 2.46 5.49
C GLN A 48 -7.71 2.67 4.01
N ARG A 49 -6.75 2.43 3.11
CA ARG A 49 -6.97 2.53 1.65
C ARG A 49 -7.89 1.44 1.12
N GLU A 50 -7.80 0.22 1.64
CA GLU A 50 -8.71 -0.86 1.28
C GLU A 50 -10.15 -0.56 1.71
N GLU A 51 -10.36 -0.09 2.94
CA GLU A 51 -11.68 0.31 3.42
C GLU A 51 -12.24 1.48 2.59
N LEU A 52 -11.40 2.45 2.24
CA LEU A 52 -11.82 3.54 1.36
C LEU A 52 -12.22 3.07 -0.04
N GLN A 53 -11.53 2.06 -0.60
CA GLN A 53 -11.89 1.45 -1.88
C GLN A 53 -13.30 0.83 -1.83
N LYS A 54 -13.61 0.07 -0.77
CA LYS A 54 -14.94 -0.53 -0.57
C LYS A 54 -16.03 0.54 -0.51
N ARG A 55 -15.74 1.67 0.14
CA ARG A 55 -16.69 2.80 0.23
C ARG A 55 -16.92 3.49 -1.11
N ILE A 56 -15.87 3.64 -1.93
CA ILE A 56 -16.00 4.16 -3.31
C ILE A 56 -16.89 3.23 -4.13
N GLU A 57 -16.66 1.92 -4.07
CA GLU A 57 -17.45 0.92 -4.79
C GLU A 57 -18.92 0.95 -4.37
N ALA A 58 -19.19 1.00 -3.07
CA ALA A 58 -20.54 1.12 -2.54
C ALA A 58 -21.24 2.43 -2.99
N GLU A 59 -20.50 3.54 -3.06
CA GLU A 59 -21.06 4.81 -3.54
C GLU A 59 -21.36 4.77 -5.04
N GLN A 60 -20.48 4.14 -5.84
CA GLN A 60 -20.73 3.91 -7.26
C GLN A 60 -21.95 3.02 -7.48
N GLU A 61 -22.14 1.97 -6.69
CA GLU A 61 -23.33 1.13 -6.74
C GLU A 61 -24.61 1.93 -6.46
N LYS A 62 -24.61 2.82 -5.46
CA LYS A 62 -25.74 3.72 -5.19
C LYS A 62 -26.02 4.65 -6.37
N ILE A 63 -24.98 5.24 -6.96
CA ILE A 63 -25.12 6.10 -8.14
C ILE A 63 -25.79 5.33 -9.27
N VAL A 64 -25.34 4.11 -9.56
CA VAL A 64 -25.95 3.25 -10.60
C VAL A 64 -27.41 2.92 -10.29
N GLN A 65 -27.74 2.65 -9.03
CA GLN A 65 -29.11 2.34 -8.62
C GLN A 65 -30.05 3.55 -8.73
N GLN A 66 -29.54 4.76 -8.46
CA GLN A 66 -30.33 6.00 -8.51
C GLN A 66 -30.46 6.53 -9.95
N ASP A 67 -29.36 6.57 -10.69
CA ASP A 67 -29.31 7.03 -12.08
C ASP A 67 -28.18 6.33 -12.86
N PRO A 68 -28.50 5.29 -13.65
CA PRO A 68 -27.52 4.60 -14.50
C PRO A 68 -26.84 5.49 -15.55
N ALA A 69 -27.43 6.64 -15.90
CA ALA A 69 -26.88 7.57 -16.88
C ALA A 69 -25.83 8.51 -16.28
N THR A 70 -25.76 8.63 -14.95
CA THR A 70 -24.78 9.48 -14.28
C THR A 70 -23.36 8.91 -14.46
N PRO A 71 -22.43 9.69 -15.06
CA PRO A 71 -21.07 9.23 -15.23
C PRO A 71 -20.30 9.27 -13.90
N PHE A 72 -19.59 8.19 -13.58
CA PHE A 72 -18.66 8.16 -12.44
C PHE A 72 -17.59 9.25 -12.55
N PHE A 73 -17.12 9.73 -11.39
CA PHE A 73 -16.10 10.76 -11.31
C PHE A 73 -14.88 10.45 -12.17
N LEU A 74 -14.37 9.21 -12.13
CA LEU A 74 -13.20 8.80 -12.93
C LEU A 74 -13.38 8.89 -14.45
N LYS A 75 -14.62 8.96 -14.96
CA LYS A 75 -14.89 9.13 -16.40
C LYS A 75 -14.82 10.59 -16.84
N THR A 76 -14.83 11.54 -15.90
CA THR A 76 -14.65 12.96 -16.18
C THR A 76 -13.19 13.28 -16.53
N GLU A 77 -12.93 14.41 -17.20
CA GLU A 77 -11.56 14.84 -17.50
C GLU A 77 -10.73 15.08 -16.21
N GLU A 78 -11.36 15.63 -15.17
CA GLU A 78 -10.73 15.79 -13.87
C GLU A 78 -10.38 14.43 -13.23
N GLY A 79 -11.34 13.49 -13.25
CA GLY A 79 -11.15 12.15 -12.70
C GLY A 79 -10.08 11.33 -13.44
N LYS A 80 -9.97 11.48 -14.76
CA LYS A 80 -8.90 10.86 -15.54
C LYS A 80 -7.52 11.33 -15.09
N LYS A 81 -7.36 12.63 -14.83
CA LYS A 81 -6.10 13.17 -14.29
C LYS A 81 -5.76 12.54 -12.95
N PHE A 82 -6.74 12.45 -12.04
CA PHE A 82 -6.59 11.76 -10.75
C PHE A 82 -6.15 10.30 -10.92
N PHE A 83 -6.79 9.60 -11.84
CA PHE A 83 -6.45 8.20 -12.13
C PHE A 83 -5.00 8.04 -12.59
N TYR A 84 -4.52 8.92 -13.46
CA TYR A 84 -3.12 8.91 -13.89
C TYR A 84 -2.15 9.18 -12.74
N ASP A 85 -2.45 10.13 -11.86
CA ASP A 85 -1.64 10.43 -10.67
C ASP A 85 -1.57 9.23 -9.72
N ILE A 86 -2.72 8.60 -9.44
CA ILE A 86 -2.81 7.38 -8.62
C ILE A 86 -1.99 6.24 -9.25
N LYS A 87 -2.13 6.03 -10.56
CA LYS A 87 -1.42 4.98 -11.28
C LYS A 87 0.10 5.19 -11.21
N ALA A 88 0.56 6.40 -11.49
CA ALA A 88 1.98 6.73 -11.43
C ALA A 88 2.57 6.49 -10.02
N LEU A 89 1.83 6.87 -8.97
CA LEU A 89 2.26 6.60 -7.59
C LEU A 89 2.27 5.11 -7.25
N ASN A 90 1.27 4.34 -7.70
CA ASN A 90 1.23 2.89 -7.49
C ASN A 90 2.42 2.18 -8.16
N ASP A 91 2.79 2.60 -9.36
CA ASP A 91 3.96 2.06 -10.05
C ASP A 91 5.24 2.36 -9.25
N GLN A 92 5.40 3.57 -8.72
CA GLN A 92 6.53 3.95 -7.87
C GLN A 92 6.57 3.15 -6.55
N ILE A 93 5.44 3.00 -5.87
CA ILE A 93 5.28 2.16 -4.67
C ILE A 93 5.72 0.72 -4.95
N THR A 94 5.25 0.15 -6.06
CA THR A 94 5.58 -1.22 -6.47
C THR A 94 7.08 -1.39 -6.70
N ILE A 95 7.71 -0.43 -7.38
CA ILE A 95 9.15 -0.45 -7.63
C ILE A 95 9.93 -0.39 -6.30
N LYS A 96 9.58 0.53 -5.40
CA LYS A 96 10.23 0.68 -4.10
C LYS A 96 10.12 -0.58 -3.23
N LEU A 97 8.92 -1.17 -3.14
CA LEU A 97 8.69 -2.40 -2.39
C LEU A 97 9.52 -3.57 -2.92
N ARG A 98 9.63 -3.73 -4.24
CA ARG A 98 10.50 -4.75 -4.86
C ARG A 98 11.96 -4.54 -4.49
N GLN A 99 12.44 -3.29 -4.55
CA GLN A 99 13.82 -2.97 -4.18
C GLN A 99 14.11 -3.29 -2.71
N GLN A 100 13.19 -2.96 -1.80
CA GLN A 100 13.33 -3.28 -0.37
C GLN A 100 13.34 -4.79 -0.14
N SER A 101 12.43 -5.54 -0.76
CA SER A 101 12.38 -7.00 -0.66
C SER A 101 13.68 -7.65 -1.13
N ASN A 102 14.21 -7.21 -2.29
CA ASN A 102 15.48 -7.71 -2.82
C ASN A 102 16.66 -7.44 -1.87
N LYS A 103 16.71 -6.25 -1.26
CA LYS A 103 17.75 -5.90 -0.27
C LYS A 103 17.68 -6.79 0.97
N LEU A 104 16.48 -7.06 1.48
CA LEU A 104 16.28 -7.94 2.62
C LEU A 104 16.70 -9.39 2.31
N GLN A 105 16.38 -9.88 1.11
CA GLN A 105 16.80 -11.20 0.66
C GLN A 105 18.33 -11.31 0.60
N GLN A 106 19.01 -10.35 -0.04
CA GLN A 106 20.47 -10.31 -0.10
C GLN A 106 21.10 -10.25 1.29
N HIS A 107 20.56 -9.44 2.20
CA HIS A 107 21.05 -9.37 3.57
C HIS A 107 20.92 -10.71 4.31
N ASN A 108 19.80 -11.41 4.13
CA ASN A 108 19.57 -12.73 4.72
C ASN A 108 20.51 -13.80 4.15
N GLU A 109 20.75 -13.78 2.83
CA GLU A 109 21.70 -14.69 2.18
C GLU A 109 23.13 -14.48 2.69
N VAL A 110 23.56 -13.21 2.77
CA VAL A 110 24.88 -12.86 3.31
C VAL A 110 25.00 -13.26 4.78
N SER A 111 24.00 -12.96 5.61
CA SER A 111 24.01 -13.34 7.03
C SER A 111 24.10 -14.85 7.23
N ARG A 112 23.33 -15.64 6.45
CA ARG A 112 23.41 -17.10 6.46
C ARG A 112 24.78 -17.63 6.03
N ALA A 113 25.42 -17.01 5.05
CA ALA A 113 26.76 -17.41 4.61
C ALA A 113 27.81 -17.18 5.72
N TYR A 114 27.70 -16.09 6.49
CA TYR A 114 28.59 -15.83 7.63
C TYR A 114 28.31 -16.76 8.83
N GLU A 115 27.05 -17.05 9.14
CA GLU A 115 26.69 -18.04 10.18
C GLU A 115 27.21 -19.44 9.81
N GLY A 116 27.09 -19.85 8.54
CA GLY A 116 27.62 -21.13 8.05
C GLY A 116 29.15 -21.19 8.03
N ALA A 117 29.83 -20.07 7.75
CA ALA A 117 31.29 -20.00 7.73
C ALA A 117 31.92 -20.10 9.14
N ASN A 118 31.20 -19.73 10.20
CA ASN A 118 31.67 -19.86 11.59
C ASN A 118 31.58 -21.29 12.16
N VAL A 119 30.88 -22.22 11.49
CA VAL A 119 30.68 -23.60 11.99
C VAL A 119 31.70 -24.60 11.41
N SER A 120 32.43 -24.28 10.33
CA SER A 120 33.19 -25.31 9.58
C SER A 120 34.71 -25.20 9.56
N MET A 121 35.34 -24.31 10.32
CA MET A 121 36.82 -24.10 10.25
C MET A 121 37.53 -24.02 11.60
N ALA A 122 36.95 -24.58 12.67
CA ALA A 122 37.63 -24.76 13.96
C ALA A 122 37.73 -26.27 14.29
N GLY A 123 38.59 -27.01 13.60
CA GLY A 123 38.82 -28.42 13.98
C GLY A 123 39.61 -29.31 13.02
N MET A 124 39.87 -28.89 11.77
CA MET A 124 40.57 -29.73 10.78
C MET A 124 42.01 -29.28 10.48
N HIS A 125 42.75 -28.79 11.47
CA HIS A 125 44.21 -28.72 11.36
C HIS A 125 44.84 -28.83 12.74
N MET A 126 45.20 -30.05 13.12
CA MET A 126 46.53 -30.40 13.62
C MET A 126 46.50 -31.82 14.20
N ASP A 127 46.68 -32.81 13.33
CA ASP A 127 47.54 -33.93 13.72
C ASP A 127 48.23 -34.52 12.48
N ARG A 128 49.46 -34.05 12.26
CA ARG A 128 50.38 -34.64 11.29
C ARG A 128 51.80 -34.61 11.85
N GLN A 129 52.01 -35.31 12.96
CA GLN A 129 53.31 -35.80 13.43
C GLN A 129 53.03 -37.12 14.19
N ARG A 130 53.71 -38.24 14.01
CA ARG A 130 54.93 -38.59 13.30
C ARG A 130 54.94 -40.12 13.13
#